data_AF-A0A7J6SYM6-F1
#
_entry.id   AF-A0A7J6SYM6-F1
#
_cell.length_a   1.000
_cell.length_b   1.000
_cell.length_c   1.000
_cell.angle_alpha   90.00
_cell.angle_beta   90.00
_cell.angle_gamma   90.00
#
_symmetry.space_group_name_H-M   'P 1'
#
loop_
_entity.id
_entity.type
_entity.pdbx_description
1 polymer ?
#
loop_
_entity_poly.entity_id
_entity_poly.type
_entity_poly.pdbx_seq_one_letter_code
_entity_poly.pdbx_strand_id
1 'polypeptide(L)'
;IIDVEEKFRVNPKFSCPQRKIKIPPPAQDETHKAERVQEDRSISIEAAIVRIMKTRKTCSHQQLVSEVLNQLSFFKPNPKVIKQRIEHLIEREYLERDENQPNVYRYLA
;
A
#
# COMPACT_ATOMS: atom_id res chain seq x y z
N ILE A 1 -15.40 0.76 21.96
CA ILE A 1 -16.86 0.99 21.81
C ILE A 1 -17.29 1.56 23.15
N ILE A 2 -17.66 2.84 23.19
CA ILE A 2 -18.13 3.49 24.41
C ILE A 2 -19.57 3.02 24.59
N ASP A 3 -19.90 2.50 25.76
CA ASP A 3 -21.25 2.01 26.04
C ASP A 3 -22.22 3.21 26.14
N VAL A 4 -23.41 3.10 25.56
CA VAL A 4 -24.34 4.25 25.41
C VAL A 4 -24.85 4.74 26.78
N GLU A 5 -24.74 3.91 27.82
CA GLU A 5 -25.10 4.26 29.19
C GLU A 5 -23.93 4.73 30.07
N GLU A 6 -22.73 4.90 29.52
CA GLU A 6 -21.54 5.26 30.29
C GLU A 6 -21.65 6.71 30.84
N LYS A 7 -21.67 6.85 32.16
CA LYS A 7 -21.79 8.14 32.85
C LYS A 7 -20.44 8.62 33.37
N PHE A 8 -19.92 9.69 32.78
CA PHE A 8 -18.68 10.32 33.22
C PHE A 8 -18.95 11.31 34.37
N ARG A 9 -18.04 11.33 35.36
CA ARG A 9 -18.06 12.32 36.46
C ARG A 9 -16.63 12.80 36.73
N VAL A 10 -16.50 14.05 37.16
CA VAL A 10 -15.22 14.61 37.63
C VAL A 10 -14.80 13.86 38.91
N ASN A 11 -13.52 13.52 39.06
CA ASN A 11 -12.99 12.92 40.27
C ASN A 11 -12.70 14.00 41.34
N PRO A 12 -13.54 14.18 42.38
CA PRO A 12 -13.35 15.24 43.37
C PRO A 12 -12.24 14.93 44.38
N LYS A 13 -11.77 13.68 44.45
CA LYS A 13 -10.69 13.25 45.36
C LYS A 13 -9.30 13.48 44.77
N PHE A 14 -9.22 14.06 43.58
CA PHE A 14 -7.95 14.30 42.93
C PHE A 14 -7.13 15.34 43.71
N SER A 15 -5.95 14.94 44.16
CA SER A 15 -4.97 15.80 44.83
C SER A 15 -3.62 15.59 44.19
N CYS A 16 -3.03 16.66 43.66
CA CYS A 16 -1.71 16.62 43.04
C CYS A 16 -0.91 17.85 43.49
N PRO A 17 0.37 17.69 43.91
CA PRO A 17 1.21 18.80 44.34
C PRO A 17 1.64 19.73 43.19
N GLN A 18 1.47 19.32 41.93
CA GLN A 18 1.83 20.13 40.77
C GLN A 18 0.69 21.08 40.37
N ARG A 19 1.01 22.38 40.25
CA ARG A 19 0.06 23.40 39.77
C ARG A 19 -0.31 23.24 38.29
N LYS A 20 0.53 22.57 37.50
CA LYS A 20 0.30 22.27 36.08
C LYS A 20 0.25 20.77 35.88
N ILE A 21 -0.90 20.26 35.45
CA ILE A 21 -1.10 18.85 35.13
C ILE A 21 -1.01 18.70 33.62
N LYS A 22 -0.05 17.91 33.13
CA LYS A 22 0.10 17.62 31.71
C LYS A 22 -0.72 16.39 31.37
N ILE A 23 -1.82 16.58 30.63
CA ILE A 23 -2.62 15.49 30.09
C ILE A 23 -1.96 15.07 28.76
N PRO A 24 -1.42 13.85 28.64
CA PRO A 24 -0.91 13.39 27.36
C PRO A 24 -2.09 13.30 26.38
N PRO A 25 -1.92 13.70 25.10
CA PRO A 25 -2.92 13.42 24.09
C PRO A 25 -3.20 11.91 24.04
N PRO A 26 -4.41 11.50 23.64
CA PRO A 26 -4.70 10.07 23.45
C PRO A 26 -3.63 9.47 22.52
N ALA A 27 -3.15 8.27 22.85
CA ALA A 27 -2.19 7.56 22.02
C ALA A 27 -2.75 7.47 20.59
N GLN A 28 -2.14 8.19 19.65
CA GLN A 28 -2.44 7.98 18.24
C GLN A 28 -1.72 6.70 17.83
N ASP A 29 -2.46 5.65 17.49
CA ASP A 29 -1.88 4.45 16.90
C ASP A 29 -1.28 4.81 15.52
N GLU A 30 0.01 5.15 15.49
CA GLU A 30 0.75 5.46 14.26
C GLU A 30 0.93 4.22 13.37
N THR A 31 0.87 3.02 13.97
CA THR A 31 1.02 1.72 13.30
C THR A 31 -0.02 1.53 12.19
N HIS A 32 -1.29 1.83 12.46
CA HIS A 32 -2.36 1.70 11.48
C HIS A 32 -2.23 2.63 10.27
N LYS A 33 -1.49 3.74 10.39
CA LYS A 33 -1.25 4.63 9.24
C LYS A 33 -0.18 4.07 8.31
N ALA A 34 0.87 3.47 8.85
CA ALA A 34 1.97 2.93 8.05
C ALA A 34 1.54 1.73 7.20
N GLU A 35 0.74 0.83 7.75
CA GLU A 35 0.22 -0.34 7.02
C GLU A 35 -0.69 0.08 5.86
N ARG A 36 -1.61 1.02 6.09
CA ARG A 36 -2.49 1.56 5.03
C ARG A 36 -1.70 2.18 3.89
N VAL A 37 -0.65 2.95 4.20
CA VAL A 37 0.22 3.54 3.17
C VAL A 37 0.92 2.46 2.33
N GLN A 38 1.29 1.33 2.94
CA GLN A 38 1.93 0.24 2.22
C GLN A 38 0.95 -0.54 1.32
N GLU A 39 -0.30 -0.70 1.77
CA GLU A 39 -1.38 -1.25 0.95
C GLU A 39 -1.68 -0.35 -0.25
N ASP A 40 -1.85 0.96 -0.03
CA ASP A 40 -2.12 1.93 -1.09
C ASP A 40 -1.01 1.94 -2.16
N ARG A 41 0.25 1.83 -1.73
CA ARG A 41 1.40 1.69 -2.64
C ARG A 41 1.33 0.41 -3.46
N SER A 42 0.92 -0.71 -2.84
CA SER A 42 0.78 -1.99 -3.53
C SER A 42 -0.29 -1.93 -4.61
N ILE A 43 -1.45 -1.34 -4.30
CA ILE A 43 -2.54 -1.11 -5.25
C ILE A 43 -2.08 -0.20 -6.39
N SER A 44 -1.33 0.86 -6.07
CA SER A 44 -0.79 1.79 -7.06
C SER A 44 0.18 1.12 -8.05
N ILE A 45 0.99 0.17 -7.57
CA ILE A 45 1.91 -0.62 -8.41
C ILE A 45 1.12 -1.51 -9.37
N GLU A 46 0.13 -2.26 -8.88
CA GLU A 46 -0.71 -3.13 -9.73
C GLU A 46 -1.43 -2.32 -10.80
N ALA A 47 -2.05 -1.20 -10.41
CA ALA A 47 -2.73 -0.30 -11.33
C ALA A 47 -1.79 0.26 -12.41
N ALA A 48 -0.54 0.57 -12.07
CA ALA A 48 0.46 1.02 -13.04
C ALA A 48 0.83 -0.09 -14.03
N ILE A 49 1.10 -1.31 -13.53
CA ILE A 49 1.42 -2.47 -14.37
C ILE A 49 0.28 -2.74 -15.38
N VAL A 50 -0.97 -2.82 -14.89
CA VAL A 50 -2.13 -3.08 -15.74
C VAL A 50 -2.33 -1.98 -16.78
N ARG A 51 -2.13 -0.70 -16.43
CA ARG A 51 -2.25 0.42 -17.36
C ARG A 51 -1.24 0.34 -18.51
N ILE A 52 0.02 0.04 -18.19
CA ILE A 52 1.10 -0.11 -19.17
C ILE A 52 0.80 -1.31 -20.08
N MET A 53 0.51 -2.47 -19.49
CA MET A 53 0.24 -3.71 -20.22
C MET A 53 -1.02 -3.65 -21.08
N LYS A 54 -2.09 -3.00 -20.60
CA LYS A 54 -3.31 -2.79 -21.37
C LYS A 54 -3.07 -1.98 -22.66
N THR A 55 -2.15 -1.03 -22.60
CA THR A 55 -1.81 -0.15 -23.74
C THR A 55 -0.87 -0.84 -24.72
N ARG A 56 0.18 -1.52 -24.24
CA ARG A 56 1.19 -2.14 -25.11
C ARG A 56 0.83 -3.55 -25.59
N LYS A 57 -0.08 -4.24 -24.89
CA LYS A 57 -0.46 -5.66 -25.06
C LYS A 57 0.67 -6.66 -24.82
N THR A 58 1.91 -6.35 -25.20
CA THR A 58 3.11 -7.14 -24.93
C THR A 58 4.24 -6.24 -24.44
N CYS A 59 5.04 -6.71 -23.47
CA CYS A 59 6.16 -5.94 -22.94
C CYS A 59 7.23 -6.86 -22.32
N SER A 60 8.50 -6.53 -22.51
CA SER A 60 9.60 -7.24 -21.83
C SER A 60 9.67 -6.85 -20.35
N HIS A 61 10.18 -7.75 -19.51
CA HIS A 61 10.31 -7.53 -18.07
C HIS A 61 11.10 -6.26 -17.75
N GLN A 62 12.24 -6.05 -18.42
CA GLN A 62 13.08 -4.87 -18.18
C GLN A 62 12.38 -3.56 -18.55
N GLN A 63 11.65 -3.56 -19.67
CA GLN A 63 10.87 -2.38 -20.09
C GLN A 63 9.72 -2.11 -19.13
N LEU A 64 8.96 -3.14 -18.76
CA LEU A 64 7.84 -3.01 -17.82
C LEU A 64 8.29 -2.44 -16.48
N VAL A 65 9.35 -2.98 -15.88
CA VAL A 65 9.91 -2.49 -14.61
C VAL A 65 10.36 -1.03 -14.74
N SER A 66 11.03 -0.68 -15.84
CA SER A 66 11.51 0.70 -16.07
C SER A 66 10.35 1.69 -16.21
N GLU A 67 9.28 1.32 -16.92
CA GLU A 67 8.09 2.15 -17.07
C GLU A 67 7.32 2.30 -15.76
N VAL A 68 7.17 1.23 -14.98
CA VAL A 68 6.54 1.30 -13.65
C VAL A 68 7.32 2.22 -12.72
N LEU A 69 8.66 2.15 -12.72
CA LEU A 69 9.52 3.02 -11.92
C LEU A 69 9.39 4.50 -12.34
N ASN A 70 9.33 4.76 -13.66
CA ASN A 70 9.14 6.10 -14.19
C ASN A 70 7.76 6.67 -13.83
N GLN A 71 6.71 5.87 -13.92
CA GLN A 71 5.35 6.27 -13.60
C GLN A 71 5.13 6.51 -12.10
N LEU A 72 5.85 5.79 -11.24
CA LEU A 72 5.76 5.85 -9.77
C LEU A 72 6.96 6.57 -9.14
N SER A 73 7.47 7.59 -9.82
CA SER A 73 8.67 8.36 -9.45
C SER A 73 8.57 9.04 -8.08
N PHE A 74 7.36 9.30 -7.59
CA PHE A 74 7.12 9.97 -6.30
C PHE A 74 7.56 9.17 -5.08
N PHE A 75 7.53 7.83 -5.13
CA PHE A 75 7.93 6.98 -4.00
C PHE A 75 8.95 5.89 -4.36
N LYS A 76 9.22 5.66 -5.65
CA LYS A 76 10.25 4.73 -6.15
C LYS A 76 10.12 3.32 -5.55
N PRO A 77 9.14 2.53 -6.01
CA PRO A 77 8.94 1.18 -5.51
C PRO A 77 10.18 0.30 -5.68
N ASN A 78 10.41 -0.61 -4.73
CA ASN A 78 11.49 -1.58 -4.83
C ASN A 78 11.19 -2.56 -6.00
N PRO A 79 12.15 -2.81 -6.92
CA PRO A 79 11.96 -3.76 -8.02
C PRO A 79 11.50 -5.16 -7.58
N LYS A 80 11.88 -5.60 -6.37
CA LYS A 80 11.40 -6.88 -5.80
C LYS A 80 9.89 -6.90 -5.62
N VAL A 81 9.30 -5.79 -5.17
CA VAL A 81 7.85 -5.66 -4.97
C VAL A 81 7.13 -5.64 -6.32
N ILE A 82 7.69 -4.96 -7.33
CA ILE A 82 7.14 -4.97 -8.70
C ILE A 82 7.09 -6.40 -9.23
N LYS A 83 8.17 -7.17 -9.06
CA LYS A 83 8.22 -8.58 -9.49
C LYS A 83 7.13 -9.41 -8.80
N GLN A 84 6.98 -9.30 -7.48
CA GLN A 84 5.91 -10.01 -6.75
C GLN A 84 4.51 -9.66 -7.26
N ARG A 85 4.28 -8.38 -7.59
CA ARG A 85 2.98 -7.93 -8.14
C ARG A 85 2.73 -8.43 -9.56
N ILE A 86 3.77 -8.58 -10.38
CA ILE A 86 3.66 -9.20 -11.71
C ILE A 86 3.24 -10.67 -11.56
N GLU A 87 3.88 -11.44 -10.68
CA GLU A 87 3.50 -12.84 -10.45
C GLU A 87 2.04 -12.95 -9.97
N HIS A 88 1.62 -12.09 -9.04
CA HIS A 88 0.24 -12.05 -8.57
C HIS A 88 -0.77 -11.72 -9.70
N LEU A 89 -0.40 -10.85 -10.64
CA LEU A 89 -1.23 -10.54 -11.81
C LEU A 89 -1.26 -11.69 -12.83
N ILE A 90 -0.23 -12.55 -12.86
CA ILE A 90 -0.24 -13.79 -13.65
C ILE A 90 -1.17 -14.82 -13.00
N GLU A 91 -1.08 -15.01 -11.68
CA GLU A 91 -1.98 -15.91 -10.92
C GLU A 91 -3.46 -15.55 -11.09
N ARG A 92 -3.75 -14.25 -11.26
CA ARG A 92 -5.10 -13.72 -11.49
C ARG A 92 -5.48 -13.64 -12.97
N GLU A 93 -4.69 -14.22 -13.87
CA GLU A 93 -4.96 -14.29 -15.31
C GLU A 93 -5.10 -12.91 -15.99
N TYR A 94 -4.50 -11.86 -15.42
CA TYR A 94 -4.40 -10.55 -16.10
C TYR A 94 -3.23 -10.52 -17.09
N LEU A 95 -2.18 -11.30 -16.79
CA LEU A 95 -0.96 -11.39 -17.57
C LEU A 95 -0.61 -12.87 -17.80
N GLU A 96 0.07 -13.15 -18.91
CA GLU A 96 0.73 -14.44 -19.13
C GLU A 96 2.19 -14.20 -19.54
N ARG A 97 3.03 -15.23 -19.36
CA ARG A 97 4.37 -15.25 -19.95
C ARG A 97 4.28 -15.80 -21.37
N ASP A 98 5.03 -15.21 -22.28
CA ASP A 98 5.13 -15.72 -23.65
C ASP A 98 5.75 -17.13 -23.63
N GLU A 99 5.18 -18.04 -24.42
CA GLU A 99 5.63 -19.44 -24.51
C GLU A 99 7.06 -19.57 -25.02
N ASN A 100 7.48 -18.66 -25.91
CA ASN A 100 8.80 -18.70 -26.53
C ASN A 100 9.82 -17.86 -25.76
N GLN A 101 9.35 -16.84 -25.03
CA GLN A 101 10.20 -15.86 -24.36
C GLN A 101 9.71 -15.59 -22.93
N PRO A 102 10.25 -16.29 -21.91
CA PRO A 102 9.77 -16.14 -20.52
C PRO A 102 9.98 -14.74 -19.93
N ASN A 103 10.80 -13.90 -20.57
CA ASN A 103 11.05 -12.51 -20.20
C ASN A 103 10.04 -11.53 -20.81
N VAL A 104 9.06 -12.00 -21.59
CA VAL A 104 8.01 -11.19 -22.21
C VAL A 104 6.68 -11.54 -21.58
N TYR A 105 5.91 -10.52 -21.24
CA TYR A 105 4.56 -10.66 -20.73
C TYR A 105 3.54 -10.26 -21.80
N ARG A 106 2.39 -10.91 -21.80
CA ARG A 106 1.22 -10.57 -22.62
C ARG A 106 0.03 -10.25 -21.72
N TYR A 107 -0.80 -9.32 -22.16
CA TYR A 107 -2.02 -8.90 -21.44
C TYR A 107 -3.23 -9.71 -21.90
N LEU A 108 -3.98 -10.25 -20.95
CA LEU A 108 -5.09 -11.18 -21.21
C LEU A 108 -6.50 -10.56 -21.08
N ALA A 109 -6.63 -9.44 -20.38
CA ALA A 109 -7.91 -8.80 -20.05
C ALA A 109 -8.33 -7.63 -20.98
#